data_AF-A0A9D8L031-F1
#
_entry.id   AF-A0A9D8L031-F1
#
_cell.length_a   1.000
_cell.length_b   1.000
_cell.length_c   1.000
_cell.angle_alpha   90.00
_cell.angle_beta   90.00
_cell.angle_gamma   90.00
#
_symmetry.space_group_name_H-M   'P 1'
#
loop_
_entity.id
_entity.type
_entity.pdbx_description
1 polymer ?
#
loop_
_entity_poly.entity_id
_entity_poly.type
_entity_poly.pdbx_seq_one_letter_code
_entity_poly.pdbx_strand_id
1 'polypeptide(L)'
;KLQDGADRKRMMKARVEAGTPVGLLASIGEQTVGWVSIGPRESHRNLGGPPAEEGERIWSLACFYVPRRFRGQALVRRLIVGAVDHARSAGATLVEAYPVDEDAPSYRFMGFVGTFLDAGFHPAGRAGVRRHVMRLPVAGKL
;
A
#
# COMPACT_ATOMS: atom_id res chain seq x y z
N LYS A 1 9.71 1.51 21.86
CA LYS A 1 10.56 2.07 20.77
C LYS A 1 11.35 0.90 20.16
N LEU A 2 11.40 0.76 18.83
CA LEU A 2 12.20 -0.29 18.18
C LEU A 2 13.67 0.15 18.22
N GLN A 3 14.56 -0.69 18.76
CA GLN A 3 15.89 -0.25 19.18
C GLN A 3 16.94 -0.35 18.06
N ASP A 4 16.78 -1.18 17.03
CA ASP A 4 17.64 -1.14 15.83
C ASP A 4 17.00 -1.74 14.54
N GLY A 5 17.82 -1.96 13.51
CA GLY A 5 17.41 -2.58 12.23
C GLY A 5 17.26 -4.11 12.26
N ALA A 6 17.96 -4.81 13.15
CA ALA A 6 17.83 -6.25 13.33
C ALA A 6 16.49 -6.60 13.96
N ASP A 7 16.03 -5.77 14.91
CA ASP A 7 14.68 -5.87 15.48
C ASP A 7 13.59 -5.79 14.41
N ARG A 8 13.70 -4.81 13.49
CA ARG A 8 12.73 -4.63 12.40
C ARG A 8 12.69 -5.84 11.48
N LYS A 9 13.84 -6.45 11.17
CA LYS A 9 13.91 -7.68 10.35
C LYS A 9 13.26 -8.86 11.06
N ARG A 10 13.56 -9.08 12.34
CA ARG A 10 12.94 -10.15 13.13
C ARG A 10 11.42 -10.01 13.19
N MET A 11 10.93 -8.80 13.43
CA MET A 11 9.49 -8.54 13.48
C MET A 11 8.80 -8.73 12.12
N MET A 12 9.45 -8.32 11.02
CA MET A 12 8.92 -8.56 9.68
C MET A 12 8.87 -10.07 9.39
N LYS A 13 9.93 -10.82 9.71
CA LYS A 13 9.98 -12.27 9.56
C LYS A 13 8.86 -12.96 10.35
N ALA A 14 8.66 -12.59 11.61
CA ALA A 14 7.61 -13.15 12.45
C ALA A 14 6.21 -12.90 11.88
N ARG A 15 5.95 -11.74 11.27
CA ARG A 15 4.68 -11.46 10.59
C ARG A 15 4.46 -12.35 9.38
N VAL A 16 5.49 -12.55 8.58
CA VAL A 16 5.45 -13.45 7.41
C VAL A 16 5.20 -14.89 7.86
N GLU A 17 5.92 -15.36 8.89
CA GLU A 17 5.75 -16.71 9.45
C GLU A 17 4.36 -16.93 10.07
N ALA A 18 3.76 -15.87 10.62
CA ALA A 18 2.38 -15.89 11.11
C ALA A 18 1.32 -15.75 10.01
N GLY A 19 1.71 -15.70 8.73
CA GLY A 19 0.78 -15.56 7.60
C GLY A 19 0.13 -14.18 7.49
N THR A 20 0.62 -13.17 8.21
CA THR A 20 0.13 -11.79 8.08
C THR A 20 0.59 -11.23 6.73
N PRO A 21 -0.31 -10.78 5.84
CA PRO A 21 0.11 -10.14 4.59
C PRO A 21 0.92 -8.88 4.87
N VAL A 22 2.16 -8.85 4.35
CA VAL A 22 3.07 -7.70 4.51
C VAL A 22 3.36 -6.99 3.20
N GLY A 23 2.89 -7.51 2.06
CA GLY A 23 3.07 -6.91 0.75
C GLY A 23 3.40 -7.90 -0.36
N LEU A 24 3.66 -7.36 -1.54
CA LEU A 24 4.02 -8.11 -2.74
C LEU A 24 5.40 -7.71 -3.24
N LEU A 25 6.15 -8.67 -3.77
CA LEU A 25 7.39 -8.44 -4.49
C LEU A 25 7.10 -8.41 -5.99
N ALA A 26 7.65 -7.43 -6.69
CA ALA A 26 7.70 -7.45 -8.15
C ALA A 26 9.03 -8.05 -8.60
N SER A 27 8.99 -8.97 -9.55
CA SER A 27 10.16 -9.63 -10.10
C SER A 27 10.20 -9.57 -11.63
N ILE A 28 11.40 -9.54 -12.19
CA ILE A 28 11.68 -9.75 -13.61
C ILE A 28 12.61 -10.96 -13.68
N GLY A 29 12.09 -12.10 -14.14
CA GLY A 29 12.73 -13.40 -13.93
C GLY A 29 12.96 -13.64 -12.43
N GLU A 30 14.18 -14.04 -12.08
CA GLU A 30 14.59 -14.30 -10.68
C GLU A 30 14.91 -13.01 -9.90
N GLN A 31 14.94 -11.84 -10.54
CA GLN A 31 15.35 -10.60 -9.90
C GLN A 31 14.17 -9.85 -9.29
N THR A 32 14.17 -9.63 -7.97
CA THR A 32 13.25 -8.68 -7.31
C THR A 32 13.60 -7.24 -7.69
N VAL A 33 12.62 -6.53 -8.26
CA VAL A 33 12.76 -5.15 -8.77
C VAL A 33 11.87 -4.14 -8.04
N GLY A 34 10.97 -4.59 -7.16
CA GLY A 34 10.15 -3.70 -6.36
C GLY A 34 9.39 -4.41 -5.26
N TRP A 35 8.82 -3.61 -4.36
CA TRP A 35 7.95 -4.08 -3.30
C TRP A 35 6.83 -3.08 -3.07
N VAL A 36 5.64 -3.58 -2.73
CA VAL A 36 4.50 -2.78 -2.26
C VAL A 36 4.01 -3.34 -0.94
N SER A 37 3.92 -2.49 0.08
CA SER A 37 3.29 -2.83 1.36
C SER A 37 1.78 -2.77 1.20
N ILE A 38 1.13 -3.93 1.32
CA ILE A 38 -0.32 -4.08 1.23
C ILE A 38 -0.75 -5.20 2.19
N GLY A 39 -1.82 -4.96 2.94
CA GLY A 39 -2.36 -5.90 3.93
C GLY A 39 -3.57 -5.33 4.66
N PRO A 40 -4.24 -6.09 5.55
CA PRO A 40 -5.36 -5.59 6.34
C PRO A 40 -5.00 -4.31 7.10
N ARG A 41 -5.92 -3.33 7.16
CA ARG A 41 -5.68 -2.00 7.74
C ARG A 41 -5.19 -2.10 9.19
N GLU A 42 -5.73 -3.03 9.96
CA GLU A 42 -5.40 -3.32 11.35
C GLU A 42 -4.02 -3.95 11.55
N SER A 43 -3.41 -4.51 10.50
CA SER A 43 -2.03 -5.03 10.58
C SER A 43 -0.97 -3.92 10.54
N HIS A 44 -1.38 -2.71 10.14
CA HIS A 44 -0.55 -1.52 10.10
C HIS A 44 -0.67 -0.72 11.39
N ARG A 45 0.38 0.06 11.72
CA ARG A 45 0.19 1.16 12.66
C ARG A 45 -0.79 2.14 12.05
N ASN A 46 -1.58 2.82 12.86
CA ASN A 46 -2.57 3.78 12.40
C ASN A 46 -1.98 4.76 11.37
N LEU A 47 -2.42 4.64 10.11
CA LEU A 47 -1.98 5.48 8.99
C LEU A 47 -2.83 6.75 8.84
N GLY A 48 -3.94 6.86 9.58
CA GLY A 48 -4.99 7.87 9.40
C GLY A 48 -6.18 7.29 8.62
N GLY A 49 -6.96 8.20 8.00
CA GLY A 49 -8.15 7.85 7.23
C GLY A 49 -9.45 7.92 8.02
N PRO A 50 -10.60 8.04 7.34
CA PRO A 50 -11.89 8.03 8.00
C PRO A 50 -12.14 6.67 8.70
N PRO A 51 -13.09 6.61 9.64
CA PRO A 51 -13.50 5.34 10.25
C PRO A 51 -13.94 4.34 9.16
N ALA A 52 -13.88 3.05 9.51
CA ALA A 52 -14.51 2.02 8.68
C ALA A 52 -16.03 2.06 8.91
N GLU A 53 -16.78 1.88 7.84
CA GLU A 53 -18.22 1.60 7.93
C GLU A 53 -18.46 0.12 8.28
N GLU A 54 -19.67 -0.19 8.74
CA GLU A 54 -20.04 -1.57 9.06
C GLU A 54 -19.91 -2.48 7.84
N GLY A 55 -19.24 -3.62 8.01
CA GLY A 55 -18.98 -4.58 6.94
C GLY A 55 -17.77 -4.26 6.04
N GLU A 56 -17.10 -3.10 6.21
CA GLU A 56 -15.89 -2.80 5.45
C GLU A 56 -14.69 -3.64 5.91
N ARG A 57 -14.11 -4.42 4.99
CA ARG A 57 -12.81 -5.08 5.15
C ARG A 57 -11.77 -4.31 4.38
N ILE A 58 -11.13 -3.35 5.08
CA ILE A 58 -10.20 -2.40 4.46
C ILE A 58 -8.78 -2.98 4.43
N TRP A 59 -8.15 -2.92 3.27
CA TRP A 59 -6.73 -3.19 3.11
C TRP A 59 -5.98 -1.88 2.83
N SER A 60 -4.85 -1.67 3.51
CA SER A 60 -4.04 -0.47 3.37
C SER A 60 -2.87 -0.70 2.41
N LEU A 61 -2.83 0.05 1.31
CA LEU A 61 -1.65 0.17 0.44
C LEU A 61 -0.76 1.27 1.00
N ALA A 62 0.23 0.90 1.81
CA ALA A 62 0.96 1.84 2.65
C ALA A 62 2.17 2.50 1.98
N CYS A 63 2.96 1.75 1.19
CA CYS A 63 4.16 2.29 0.54
C CYS A 63 4.71 1.38 -0.56
N PHE A 64 5.59 1.95 -1.36
CA PHE A 64 6.38 1.27 -2.37
C PHE A 64 7.88 1.39 -2.07
N TYR A 65 8.64 0.38 -2.47
CA TYR A 65 10.08 0.47 -2.64
C TYR A 65 10.44 0.06 -4.07
N VAL A 66 11.06 0.97 -4.81
CA VAL A 66 11.59 0.71 -6.17
C VAL A 66 13.02 1.24 -6.24
N PRO A 67 14.02 0.37 -6.51
CA PRO A 67 15.41 0.79 -6.73
C PRO A 67 15.49 1.84 -7.84
N ARG A 68 16.40 2.82 -7.69
CA ARG A 68 16.50 3.97 -8.62
C ARG A 68 16.57 3.56 -10.09
N ARG A 69 17.33 2.49 -10.40
CA ARG A 69 17.50 1.95 -11.76
C ARG A 69 16.22 1.42 -12.43
N PHE A 70 15.18 1.13 -11.66
CA PHE A 70 13.90 0.60 -12.15
C PHE A 70 12.76 1.64 -12.07
N ARG A 71 13.04 2.88 -11.69
CA ARG A 71 12.04 3.96 -11.67
C ARG A 71 11.72 4.42 -13.09
N GLY A 72 10.55 5.02 -13.28
CA GLY A 72 10.09 5.50 -14.59
C GLY A 72 9.54 4.42 -15.53
N GLN A 73 9.61 3.14 -15.15
CA GLN A 73 9.21 2.02 -16.02
C GLN A 73 7.78 1.53 -15.77
N ALA A 74 6.87 2.44 -15.41
CA ALA A 74 5.49 2.13 -15.01
C ALA A 74 5.35 1.08 -13.87
N LEU A 75 6.43 0.75 -13.16
CA LEU A 75 6.46 -0.32 -12.17
C LEU A 75 5.50 -0.07 -10.99
N VAL A 76 5.38 1.20 -10.55
CA VAL A 76 4.43 1.57 -9.49
C VAL A 76 2.99 1.30 -9.91
N ARG A 77 2.62 1.57 -11.17
CA ARG A 77 1.27 1.26 -11.68
C ARG A 77 1.01 -0.25 -11.65
N ARG A 78 1.96 -1.06 -12.09
CA ARG A 78 1.86 -2.53 -12.03
C ARG A 78 1.76 -3.05 -10.59
N LEU A 79 2.53 -2.47 -9.67
CA LEU A 79 2.45 -2.78 -8.25
C LEU A 79 1.09 -2.42 -7.65
N ILE A 80 0.48 -1.30 -8.03
CA ILE A 80 -0.88 -0.93 -7.59
C ILE A 80 -1.89 -1.97 -8.06
N VAL A 81 -1.87 -2.33 -9.36
CA VAL A 81 -2.78 -3.35 -9.91
C VAL A 81 -2.64 -4.67 -9.16
N GLY A 82 -1.42 -5.19 -9.03
CA GLY A 82 -1.17 -6.44 -8.31
C GLY A 82 -1.58 -6.38 -6.83
N ALA A 83 -1.35 -5.25 -6.16
CA ALA A 83 -1.77 -5.05 -4.77
C ALA A 83 -3.29 -5.05 -4.62
N VAL A 84 -4.00 -4.41 -5.54
CA VAL A 84 -5.47 -4.37 -5.58
C VAL A 84 -6.05 -5.77 -5.82
N ASP A 85 -5.52 -6.51 -6.78
CA ASP A 85 -5.96 -7.88 -7.08
C ASP A 85 -5.68 -8.84 -5.92
N HIS A 86 -4.52 -8.68 -5.27
CA HIS A 86 -4.20 -9.45 -4.06
C HIS A 86 -5.17 -9.13 -2.91
N ALA A 87 -5.45 -7.85 -2.64
CA ALA A 87 -6.41 -7.47 -1.60
C ALA A 87 -7.82 -8.01 -1.91
N ARG A 88 -8.26 -7.90 -3.18
CA ARG A 88 -9.56 -8.42 -3.63
C ARG A 88 -9.66 -9.94 -3.43
N SER A 89 -8.66 -10.70 -3.90
CA SER A 89 -8.64 -12.15 -3.74
C SER A 89 -8.59 -12.60 -2.28
N ALA A 90 -8.03 -11.77 -1.39
CA ALA A 90 -8.04 -11.97 0.05
C ALA A 90 -9.33 -11.48 0.74
N GLY A 91 -10.36 -11.08 -0.02
CA GLY A 91 -11.68 -10.72 0.48
C GLY A 91 -11.84 -9.28 0.96
N ALA A 92 -10.89 -8.39 0.65
CA ALA A 92 -11.05 -6.96 0.90
C ALA A 92 -12.30 -6.43 0.20
N THR A 93 -13.02 -5.52 0.85
CA THR A 93 -14.11 -4.76 0.22
C THR A 93 -13.61 -3.41 -0.29
N LEU A 94 -12.51 -2.92 0.29
CA LEU A 94 -11.95 -1.59 0.06
C LEU A 94 -10.43 -1.62 0.13
N VAL A 95 -9.75 -0.92 -0.77
CA VAL A 95 -8.32 -0.60 -0.65
C VAL A 95 -8.18 0.88 -0.32
N GLU A 96 -7.47 1.20 0.76
CA GLU A 96 -7.15 2.57 1.19
C GLU A 96 -5.66 2.86 0.96
N ALA A 97 -5.33 3.98 0.32
CA ALA A 97 -3.98 4.41 0.00
C ALA A 97 -3.72 5.83 0.55
N TYR A 98 -2.45 6.18 0.71
CA TYR A 98 -2.03 7.44 1.35
C TYR A 98 -1.07 8.30 0.51
N PRO A 99 -1.38 8.59 -0.77
CA PRO A 99 -0.46 9.30 -1.64
C PRO A 99 -0.25 10.76 -1.23
N VAL A 100 0.76 11.37 -1.84
CA VAL A 100 1.09 12.79 -1.68
C VAL A 100 1.02 13.53 -3.02
N ASP A 101 1.02 14.85 -2.94
CA ASP A 101 1.19 15.72 -4.12
C ASP A 101 2.60 15.59 -4.70
N GLU A 102 2.79 15.90 -5.99
CA GLU A 102 4.07 15.68 -6.69
C GLU A 102 5.22 16.56 -6.16
N ASP A 103 4.89 17.72 -5.59
CA ASP A 103 5.81 18.67 -4.96
C ASP A 103 6.07 18.36 -3.48
N ALA A 104 5.46 17.30 -2.94
CA ALA A 104 5.59 16.99 -1.52
C ALA A 104 7.06 16.70 -1.12
N PRO A 105 7.55 17.30 -0.02
CA PRO A 105 8.94 17.18 0.41
C PRO A 105 9.23 15.86 1.15
N SER A 106 8.21 15.07 1.47
CA SER A 106 8.31 13.83 2.26
C SER A 106 7.19 12.85 1.89
N TYR A 107 7.28 11.60 2.36
CA TYR A 107 6.30 10.53 2.10
C TYR A 107 6.11 10.12 0.63
N ARG A 108 6.98 10.57 -0.28
CA ARG A 108 6.92 10.23 -1.72
C ARG A 108 6.93 8.72 -2.02
N PHE A 109 7.42 7.91 -1.08
CA PHE A 109 7.35 6.45 -1.16
C PHE A 109 5.93 5.89 -1.06
N MET A 110 4.94 6.69 -0.63
CA MET A 110 3.52 6.32 -0.61
C MET A 110 2.84 6.50 -1.98
N GLY A 111 3.58 7.00 -2.99
CA GLY A 111 3.08 7.28 -4.32
C GLY A 111 2.42 8.65 -4.45
N PHE A 112 1.97 8.98 -5.67
CA PHE A 112 1.43 10.29 -6.00
C PHE A 112 -0.05 10.21 -6.35
N VAL A 113 -0.80 11.27 -6.01
CA VAL A 113 -2.26 11.33 -6.20
C VAL A 113 -2.67 10.96 -7.62
N GLY A 114 -2.01 11.53 -8.64
CA GLY A 114 -2.32 11.24 -10.05
C GLY A 114 -2.21 9.76 -10.40
N THR A 115 -1.22 9.04 -9.84
CA THR A 115 -1.06 7.60 -10.10
C THR A 115 -2.22 6.77 -9.55
N PHE A 116 -2.80 7.19 -8.41
CA PHE A 116 -3.94 6.51 -7.80
C PHE A 116 -5.27 6.90 -8.46
N LEU A 117 -5.43 8.16 -8.88
CA LEU A 117 -6.58 8.59 -9.69
C LEU A 117 -6.68 7.77 -10.98
N ASP A 118 -5.58 7.61 -11.70
CA ASP A 118 -5.54 6.80 -12.91
C ASP A 118 -5.84 5.31 -12.66
N ALA A 119 -5.64 4.83 -11.43
CA ALA A 119 -5.97 3.48 -11.00
C ALA A 119 -7.41 3.36 -10.46
N GLY A 120 -8.22 4.41 -10.57
CA GLY A 120 -9.62 4.43 -10.16
C GLY A 120 -9.87 4.69 -8.67
N PHE A 121 -8.85 5.10 -7.92
CA PHE A 121 -9.04 5.52 -6.53
C PHE A 121 -9.68 6.91 -6.47
N HIS A 122 -10.49 7.14 -5.44
CA HIS A 122 -11.18 8.41 -5.21
C HIS A 122 -10.74 9.04 -3.88
N PRO A 123 -10.69 10.38 -3.77
CA PRO A 123 -10.39 11.06 -2.51
C PRO A 123 -11.39 10.71 -1.40
N ALA A 124 -10.90 10.45 -0.19
CA ALA A 124 -11.69 10.13 1.01
C ALA A 124 -11.28 10.95 2.24
N GLY A 125 -10.29 11.83 2.12
CA GLY A 125 -9.87 12.74 3.19
C GLY A 125 -8.36 12.97 3.22
N ARG A 126 -7.86 13.33 4.40
CA ARG A 126 -6.44 13.66 4.64
C ARG A 126 -5.92 12.91 5.87
N ALA A 127 -4.65 12.54 5.84
CA ALA A 127 -3.95 11.93 6.95
C ALA A 127 -2.77 12.82 7.39
N GLY A 128 -3.09 13.84 8.18
CA GLY A 128 -2.18 14.95 8.48
C GLY A 128 -2.11 15.95 7.32
N VAL A 129 -1.04 16.73 7.26
CA VAL A 129 -0.94 17.87 6.32
C VAL A 129 -0.55 17.45 4.90
N ARG A 130 0.17 16.36 4.71
CA ARG A 130 0.81 16.04 3.42
C ARG A 130 0.19 14.87 2.67
N ARG A 131 -0.44 13.94 3.39
CA ARG A 131 -0.95 12.69 2.81
C ARG A 131 -2.43 12.83 2.58
N HIS A 132 -2.85 12.52 1.36
CA HIS A 132 -4.24 12.26 1.05
C HIS A 132 -4.63 10.89 1.57
N VAL A 133 -5.92 10.66 1.72
CA VAL A 133 -6.49 9.33 1.91
C VAL A 133 -7.34 9.09 0.68
N MET A 134 -7.05 8.01 -0.04
CA MET A 134 -7.76 7.65 -1.25
C MET A 134 -8.27 6.22 -1.15
N ARG A 135 -9.48 5.96 -1.63
CA ARG A 135 -10.15 4.67 -1.51
C ARG A 135 -10.57 4.13 -2.88
N LEU A 136 -10.44 2.82 -3.04
CA LEU A 136 -10.95 2.07 -4.18
C LEU A 136 -11.84 0.92 -3.66
N PRO A 137 -13.14 0.94 -3.94
CA PRO A 137 -14.00 -0.23 -3.72
C PRO A 137 -13.51 -1.40 -4.59
N VAL A 138 -13.28 -2.55 -3.96
CA VAL A 138 -12.76 -3.75 -4.64
C VAL A 138 -13.64 -4.97 -4.46
N ALA A 139 -14.71 -4.87 -3.66
CA ALA A 139 -15.77 -5.87 -3.61
C ALA A 139 -16.34 -6.07 -5.02
N GLY A 140 -16.10 -7.24 -5.61
CA GLY A 140 -16.74 -7.62 -6.84
C GLY A 140 -18.23 -7.83 -6.61
N LYS A 141 -19.06 -7.29 -7.51
CA LYS A 141 -20.30 -7.98 -7.85
C LYS A 141 -19.90 -9.39 -8.31
N LEU A 142 -20.46 -10.41 -7.67
CA LEU A 142 -20.56 -11.74 -8.27
C LEU A 142 -21.27 -11.62 -9.63
#